data_AF-A0A9X4MLA0-F1
#
_entry.id   AF-A0A9X4MLA0-F1
#
_cell.length_a   1.000
_cell.length_b   1.000
_cell.length_c   1.000
_cell.angle_alpha   90.00
_cell.angle_beta   90.00
_cell.angle_gamma   90.00
#
_symmetry.space_group_name_H-M   'P 1'
#
loop_
_entity.id
_entity.type
_entity.pdbx_description
1 polymer ?
#
loop_
_entity_poly.entity_id
_entity_poly.type
_entity_poly.pdbx_seq_one_letter_code
_entity_poly.pdbx_strand_id
1 'polypeptide(L)' 'MNVIEIHEIKQIFHLKTREFSYIIQVLKTGDLVHRYFGKKIEKFSDGNKITYEL' A
#
# COMPACT_ATOMS: atom_id res chain seq x y z
N MET A 1 -1.51 -7.28 16.66
CA MET A 1 -1.76 -6.99 15.23
C MET A 1 -0.88 -5.81 14.86
N ASN A 2 0.08 -6.00 13.97
CA ASN A 2 0.94 -4.88 13.55
C ASN A 2 0.12 -3.96 12.65
N VAL A 3 0.06 -2.68 13.04
CA VAL A 3 -0.73 -1.65 12.34
C VAL A 3 -0.03 -1.21 11.04
N ILE A 4 1.28 -1.43 10.94
CA ILE A 4 2.11 -1.06 9.81
C ILE A 4 2.99 -2.24 9.45
N GLU A 5 2.90 -2.68 8.20
CA GLU A 5 3.81 -3.67 7.60
C GLU A 5 4.72 -2.97 6.59
N ILE A 6 6.00 -3.36 6.59
CA ILE A 6 7.01 -2.76 5.71
C ILE A 6 7.58 -3.86 4.83
N HIS A 7 7.56 -3.64 3.52
CA HIS A 7 8.23 -4.50 2.56
C HIS A 7 9.55 -3.84 2.13
N GLU A 8 10.61 -4.05 2.90
CA GLU A 8 11.87 -3.29 2.80
C GLU A 8 12.50 -3.28 1.40
N ILE A 9 12.51 -4.42 0.70
CA ILE A 9 13.08 -4.52 -0.65
C ILE A 9 12.38 -3.58 -1.64
N LYS A 10 11.06 -3.42 -1.50
CA LYS A 10 10.24 -2.58 -2.38
C LYS A 10 10.00 -1.19 -1.79
N GLN A 11 10.41 -0.95 -0.55
CA GLN A 11 10.14 0.27 0.22
C GLN A 11 8.64 0.62 0.25
N ILE A 12 7.80 -0.40 0.48
CA ILE A 12 6.34 -0.25 0.57
C ILE A 12 5.93 -0.26 2.04
N PHE A 13 5.05 0.67 2.38
CA PHE A 13 4.43 0.78 3.69
C PHE A 13 2.95 0.45 3.54
N HIS A 14 2.50 -0.57 4.24
CA HIS A 14 1.11 -1.01 4.26
C HIS A 14 0.52 -0.77 5.64
N LEU A 15 -0.27 0.29 5.75
CA LEU A 15 -0.99 0.64 6.96
C LEU A 15 -2.32 -0.12 6.95
N LYS A 16 -2.57 -0.89 7.99
CA LYS A 16 -3.75 -1.76 8.12
C LYS A 16 -4.55 -1.36 9.35
N THR A 17 -5.80 -1.00 9.11
CA THR A 17 -6.82 -0.95 10.18
C THR A 17 -7.73 -2.17 10.07
N ARG A 18 -8.78 -2.22 10.89
CA ARG A 18 -9.83 -3.24 10.74
C ARG A 18 -10.62 -3.04 9.43
N GLU A 19 -10.81 -1.78 9.03
CA GLU A 19 -11.72 -1.43 7.94
C GLU A 19 -11.01 -1.16 6.61
N PHE A 20 -9.79 -0.63 6.65
CA PHE A 20 -9.11 -0.13 5.46
C PHE A 20 -7.62 -0.47 5.40
N SER A 21 -7.09 -0.34 4.19
CA SER A 21 -5.66 -0.34 3.92
C SER A 21 -5.25 0.95 3.24
N TYR A 22 -4.10 1.48 3.64
CA TYR A 22 -3.44 2.61 3.00
C TYR A 22 -2.01 2.23 2.65
N ILE A 23 -1.63 2.44 1.40
CA ILE A 23 -0.36 1.95 0.87
C ILE A 23 0.36 3.08 0.15
N ILE A 24 1.59 3.29 0.59
CA ILE A 24 2.53 4.24 0.02
C ILE A 24 3.85 3.53 -0.28
N GLN A 25 4.58 4.04 -1.26
CA GLN A 25 5.88 3.49 -1.65
C GLN A 25 6.88 4.61 -1.85
N VAL A 26 8.11 4.42 -1.38
CA VAL A 26 9.24 5.25 -1.79
C VAL A 26 9.85 4.66 -3.06
N LEU A 27 9.81 5.41 -4.15
CA LEU A 27 10.44 5.02 -5.40
C LEU A 27 11.97 5.10 -5.30
N LYS A 28 12.67 4.47 -6.25
CA LYS A 28 14.13 4.58 -6.34
C LYS A 28 14.62 6.02 -6.51
N THR A 29 13.79 6.90 -7.06
CA THR A 29 14.04 8.33 -7.21
C THR A 29 13.95 9.11 -5.89
N GLY A 30 13.46 8.48 -4.82
CA GLY A 30 13.19 9.13 -3.53
C GLY A 30 11.77 9.69 -3.39
N ASP A 31 10.97 9.68 -4.45
CA ASP A 31 9.60 10.17 -4.41
C ASP A 31 8.70 9.23 -3.59
N LEU A 32 7.88 9.82 -2.71
CA LEU A 32 6.83 9.10 -2.02
C LEU A 32 5.55 9.12 -2.86
N VAL A 33 5.08 7.95 -3.28
CA VAL A 33 3.89 7.82 -4.12
C VAL A 33 2.77 7.07 -3.42
N HIS A 34 1.55 7.54 -3.67
CA HIS A 34 0.34 6.81 -3.32
C HIS A 34 0.21 5.55 -4.20
N ARG A 35 -0.13 4.41 -3.58
CA ARG A 35 -0.40 3.16 -4.29
C ARG A 35 -1.84 2.68 -4.14
N TYR A 36 -2.41 2.81 -2.94
CA TYR A 36 -3.77 2.36 -2.68
C TYR A 36 -4.38 3.03 -1.44
N PHE A 37 -5.67 3.32 -1.50
CA PHE A 37 -6.53 3.57 -0.35
C PHE A 37 -7.89 2.92 -0.57
N GLY A 38 -8.36 2.13 0.40
CA GLY A 38 -9.69 1.55 0.34
C GLY A 38 -9.89 0.40 1.31
N LYS A 39 -10.83 -0.49 0.99
CA LYS A 39 -11.14 -1.69 1.78
C LYS A 39 -9.87 -2.43 2.19
N LYS A 40 -9.84 -2.97 3.41
CA LYS A 40 -8.69 -3.71 3.92
C LYS A 40 -8.27 -4.82 2.94
N ILE A 41 -6.99 -4.86 2.57
CA ILE A 41 -6.38 -5.95 1.81
C ILE A 41 -5.28 -6.59 2.65
N GLU A 42 -5.13 -7.91 2.55
CA GLU A 42 -4.08 -8.63 3.30
C GLU A 42 -2.69 -8.48 2.67
N LYS A 43 -2.63 -8.39 1.33
CA LYS A 43 -1.37 -8.26 0.59
C LYS A 43 -1.52 -7.34 -0.61
N PHE A 44 -0.55 -6.45 -0.78
CA PHE A 44 -0.40 -5.62 -1.96
C PHE A 44 0.39 -6.34 -3.06
N SER A 45 -0.05 -6.20 -4.31
CA SER A 45 0.67 -6.64 -5.49
C SER A 45 0.48 -5.64 -6.63
N ASP A 46 1.51 -5.45 -7.45
CA ASP A 46 1.49 -4.51 -8.57
C ASP A 46 0.47 -4.93 -9.66
N GLY A 47 0.07 -6.21 -9.67
CA GLY A 47 -0.96 -6.75 -10.56
C GLY A 47 -2.40 -6.49 -10.09
N ASN A 48 -2.61 -6.19 -8.81
CA ASN A 48 -3.88 -5.69 -8.30
C ASN A 48 -3.98 -4.19 -8.57
N LYS A 49 -4.05 -3.81 -9.86
CA LYS A 49 -4.51 -2.48 -10.23
C LYS A 49 -5.94 -2.36 -9.77
N ILE A 50 -6.14 -1.79 -8.59
CA ILE A 50 -7.46 -1.36 -8.18
C ILE A 50 -7.76 -0.14 -9.06
N THR A 51 -8.46 -0.41 -10.15
CA THR A 51 -9.03 0.60 -11.04
C THR A 51 -9.94 1.49 -10.21
N TYR A 52 -9.59 2.77 -10.14
CA TYR A 52 -10.55 3.78 -9.77
C TYR A 52 -11.63 3.77 -10.85
N GLU A 53 -12.83 3.27 -10.53
CA GLU A 53 -14.02 3.65 -11.29
C GLU A 53 -14.32 5.10 -10.88
N LEU A 54 -14.20 6.01 -11.87
CA LEU A 54 -14.56 7.42 -11.75
C LEU A 54 -16.08 7.58 -11.65
#